data_AF-A0A4S4LPV6-F1
#
_entry.id   AF-A0A4S4LPV6-F1
#
_cell.length_a   1.000
_cell.length_b   1.000
_cell.length_c   1.000
_cell.angle_alpha   90.00
_cell.angle_beta   90.00
_cell.angle_gamma   90.00
#
_symmetry.space_group_name_H-M   'P 1'
#
loop_
_entity.id
_entity.type
_entity.pdbx_description
1 polymer ?
#
loop_
_entity_poly.entity_id
_entity_poly.type
_entity_poly.pdbx_seq_one_letter_code
_entity_poly.pdbx_strand_id
1 'polypeptide(L)'
;MESNPEDVHVDDSTHDYSCLQPTTPTNSTRYTKSGGVTLSNRNICPGLFSRQGEPEPVYLARGWSSHVHAEGQLYFYHSGNRVVTETNIYDQEKLARITHWTAVIRELARERNIAITDSIEVMLELDAYDEDSCKYYLVEHDSDVVFWLHEVTSDDLGFPESTSFAQLRWASTEQYWTHVEYFSVHLSGVKMSCARELVSILTHAIADHLTSLVGTFPYGAAQCKKFVDLLRDHVSSSSEYMTDPYIICVVARLWAQVARHRFYSYYGEENARLSRDQRIVNVAPKEPPLIVKYISKTVFFSLPSTFTAELDGLWVDDLVYSETWQQFIVRCIADWKESAIWTLVMSLFHVLFYFARVGSRSIAIASLALSIVGFISSLILTSYHRLPLDFKSVQAAVFLDKVYHPKYGFAQLSFVYSVPKALLFWSTGLLMIQMGFAMVKITDIYIASGLIALTVVLACIIVVWYRRRASSTDVDSPAETEQVSSWESESRGDYDLEKNIENSMPV
;
A
#
# COMPACT_ATOMS: atom_id res chain seq x y z
N MET A 1 -69.35 -38.27 -4.95
CA MET A 1 -67.92 -38.64 -4.93
C MET A 1 -67.38 -38.34 -6.31
N GLU A 2 -66.57 -37.33 -6.55
CA GLU A 2 -66.05 -36.24 -5.72
C GLU A 2 -65.54 -35.23 -6.76
N SER A 3 -65.96 -33.99 -6.61
CA SER A 3 -65.41 -32.83 -7.31
C SER A 3 -63.96 -32.63 -6.87
N ASN A 4 -63.01 -32.59 -7.81
CA ASN A 4 -61.69 -32.03 -7.52
C ASN A 4 -61.56 -30.69 -8.27
N PRO A 5 -61.32 -29.58 -7.57
CA PRO A 5 -61.35 -28.25 -8.16
C PRO A 5 -60.04 -27.91 -8.88
N GLU A 6 -60.17 -26.93 -9.75
CA GLU A 6 -59.15 -26.21 -10.50
C GLU A 6 -57.90 -25.91 -9.66
N ASP A 7 -56.75 -26.41 -10.11
CA ASP A 7 -55.46 -25.82 -9.78
C ASP A 7 -55.40 -24.46 -10.47
N VAL A 8 -55.76 -23.43 -9.70
CA VAL A 8 -55.44 -22.04 -10.01
C VAL A 8 -53.92 -21.95 -10.04
N HIS A 9 -53.37 -21.81 -11.25
CA HIS A 9 -52.01 -21.32 -11.42
C HIS A 9 -51.91 -19.99 -10.65
N VAL A 10 -51.21 -20.02 -9.51
CA VAL A 10 -50.72 -18.81 -8.86
C VAL A 10 -49.75 -18.21 -9.86
N ASP A 11 -50.18 -17.09 -10.44
CA ASP A 11 -49.35 -16.19 -11.23
C ASP A 11 -48.29 -15.65 -10.27
N ASP A 12 -47.16 -16.36 -10.18
CA ASP A 12 -45.96 -15.91 -9.49
C ASP A 12 -45.41 -14.78 -10.36
N SER A 13 -45.92 -13.57 -10.14
CA SER A 13 -45.36 -12.35 -10.70
C SER A 13 -43.97 -12.19 -10.10
N THR A 14 -43.00 -12.91 -10.67
CA THR A 14 -41.58 -12.74 -10.38
C THR A 14 -41.25 -11.31 -10.76
N HIS A 15 -41.20 -10.43 -9.76
CA HIS A 15 -40.75 -9.07 -9.97
C HIS A 15 -39.31 -9.17 -10.47
N ASP A 16 -39.05 -8.64 -11.67
CA ASP A 16 -37.71 -8.70 -12.25
C ASP A 16 -36.81 -7.68 -11.54
N TYR A 17 -35.92 -8.19 -10.69
CA TYR A 17 -34.95 -7.39 -9.95
C TYR A 17 -33.61 -7.26 -10.69
N SER A 18 -33.50 -7.69 -11.95
CA SER A 18 -32.24 -7.74 -12.70
C SER A 18 -31.48 -6.41 -12.77
N CYS A 19 -32.20 -5.29 -12.74
CA CYS A 19 -31.60 -3.97 -12.84
C CYS A 19 -31.14 -3.40 -11.48
N LEU A 20 -31.41 -4.09 -10.37
CA LEU A 20 -30.92 -3.75 -9.05
C LEU A 20 -29.60 -4.48 -8.78
N GLN A 21 -28.48 -3.75 -8.86
CA GLN A 21 -27.14 -4.32 -8.86
C GLN A 21 -26.47 -4.22 -7.48
N PRO A 22 -26.07 -5.34 -6.85
CA PRO A 22 -25.25 -5.32 -5.65
C PRO A 22 -23.93 -4.58 -5.91
N THR A 23 -23.51 -3.72 -4.98
CA THR A 23 -22.19 -3.06 -5.01
C THR A 23 -21.57 -2.97 -3.62
N THR A 24 -20.39 -2.39 -3.51
CA THR A 24 -19.72 -2.08 -2.23
C THR A 24 -19.45 -0.58 -2.10
N PRO A 25 -19.31 -0.04 -0.88
CA PRO A 25 -18.82 1.32 -0.65
C PRO A 25 -17.58 1.67 -1.47
N THR A 26 -16.56 0.81 -1.50
CA THR A 26 -15.31 1.06 -2.25
C THR A 26 -15.49 1.04 -3.77
N ASN A 27 -16.53 0.35 -4.28
CA ASN A 27 -16.86 0.31 -5.71
C ASN A 27 -17.86 1.38 -6.14
N SER A 28 -18.25 2.30 -5.24
CA SER A 28 -19.08 3.46 -5.57
C SER A 28 -18.37 4.43 -6.52
N THR A 29 -19.14 5.25 -7.22
CA THR A 29 -18.58 6.24 -8.16
C THR A 29 -17.98 7.48 -7.48
N ARG A 30 -17.99 7.56 -6.14
CA ARG A 30 -17.64 8.76 -5.35
C ARG A 30 -16.36 9.47 -5.82
N TYR A 31 -15.25 8.74 -5.99
CA TYR A 31 -13.96 9.30 -6.42
C TYR A 31 -13.68 9.17 -7.92
N THR A 32 -14.61 8.63 -8.70
CA THR A 32 -14.46 8.41 -10.15
C THR A 32 -15.47 9.18 -11.00
N LYS A 33 -16.30 10.03 -10.39
CA LYS A 33 -17.29 10.86 -11.11
C LYS A 33 -16.64 11.70 -12.21
N SER A 34 -17.08 11.48 -13.45
CA SER A 34 -16.67 12.23 -14.64
C SER A 34 -17.61 13.43 -14.89
N GLY A 35 -17.70 14.35 -13.91
CA GLY A 35 -18.52 15.56 -13.99
C GLY A 35 -17.70 16.84 -14.13
N GLY A 36 -18.18 17.80 -14.92
CA GLY A 36 -17.61 19.14 -15.03
C GLY A 36 -18.52 20.20 -14.41
N VAL A 37 -17.93 21.29 -13.89
CA VAL A 37 -18.70 22.44 -13.39
C VAL A 37 -18.73 23.53 -14.46
N THR A 38 -19.92 24.01 -14.81
CA THR A 38 -20.07 25.17 -15.69
C THR A 38 -19.96 26.46 -14.88
N LEU A 39 -18.97 27.29 -15.20
CA LEU A 39 -18.78 28.58 -14.56
C LEU A 39 -19.73 29.62 -15.15
N SER A 40 -20.33 30.44 -14.28
CA SER A 40 -21.19 31.55 -14.69
C SER A 40 -21.01 32.72 -13.73
N ASN A 41 -20.90 33.94 -14.25
CA ASN A 41 -20.92 35.13 -13.41
C ASN A 41 -22.31 35.31 -12.80
N ARG A 42 -22.36 35.68 -11.52
CA ARG A 42 -23.60 35.94 -10.77
C ARG A 42 -23.63 37.39 -10.33
N ASN A 43 -24.82 37.99 -10.29
CA ASN A 43 -25.00 39.33 -9.75
C ASN A 43 -24.85 39.28 -8.22
N ILE A 44 -24.00 40.14 -7.67
CA ILE A 44 -23.79 40.28 -6.23
C ILE A 44 -24.55 41.52 -5.76
N CYS A 45 -25.72 41.33 -5.18
CA CYS A 45 -26.49 42.43 -4.61
C CYS A 45 -25.83 42.99 -3.33
N PRO A 46 -26.00 44.28 -3.00
CA PRO A 46 -25.47 44.84 -1.76
C PRO A 46 -25.98 44.08 -0.52
N GLY A 47 -25.06 43.49 0.24
CA GLY A 47 -25.38 42.75 1.47
C GLY A 47 -25.80 41.29 1.28
N LEU A 48 -25.64 40.71 0.08
CA LEU A 48 -25.80 39.27 -0.19
C LEU A 48 -24.90 38.45 0.76
N PHE A 49 -25.42 37.35 1.33
CA PHE A 49 -24.78 36.52 2.37
C PHE A 49 -24.58 37.21 3.73
N SER A 50 -25.19 38.38 3.93
CA SER A 50 -25.19 39.10 5.21
C SER A 50 -26.58 39.69 5.47
N ARG A 51 -26.74 41.02 5.36
CA ARG A 51 -27.98 41.74 5.72
C ARG A 51 -29.19 41.43 4.83
N GLN A 52 -28.98 41.01 3.59
CA GLN A 52 -30.08 40.59 2.70
C GLN A 52 -30.39 39.09 2.81
N GLY A 53 -29.66 38.36 3.66
CA GLY A 53 -29.79 36.91 3.78
C GLY A 53 -29.17 36.15 2.61
N GLU A 54 -29.32 34.84 2.67
CA GLU A 54 -28.99 33.94 1.57
C GLU A 54 -30.19 33.84 0.61
N PRO A 55 -29.95 33.52 -0.68
CA PRO A 55 -31.04 33.18 -1.59
C PRO A 55 -31.92 32.06 -1.01
N GLU A 56 -33.22 32.07 -1.31
CA GLU A 56 -34.10 30.99 -0.86
C GLU A 56 -33.55 29.63 -1.30
N PRO A 57 -33.38 28.68 -0.36
CA PRO A 57 -32.84 27.37 -0.68
C PRO A 57 -33.86 26.58 -1.51
N VAL A 58 -33.35 25.68 -2.35
CA VAL A 58 -34.20 24.69 -3.00
C VAL A 58 -34.67 23.71 -1.92
N TYR A 59 -35.99 23.63 -1.70
CA TYR A 59 -36.57 22.75 -0.70
C TYR A 59 -36.64 21.30 -1.20
N LEU A 60 -36.25 20.36 -0.33
CA LEU A 60 -36.36 18.93 -0.58
C LEU A 60 -37.75 18.40 -0.21
N ALA A 61 -38.13 17.26 -0.81
CA ALA A 61 -39.36 16.55 -0.44
C ALA A 61 -39.32 16.09 1.02
N ARG A 62 -40.50 15.92 1.63
CA ARG A 62 -40.64 15.54 3.04
C ARG A 62 -39.87 14.25 3.34
N GLY A 63 -39.08 14.28 4.41
CA GLY A 63 -38.27 13.14 4.87
C GLY A 63 -36.82 13.19 4.38
N TRP A 64 -36.53 13.91 3.29
CA TRP A 64 -35.16 14.11 2.80
C TRP A 64 -34.45 15.26 3.51
N SER A 65 -33.15 15.09 3.69
CA SER A 65 -32.22 16.09 4.19
C SER A 65 -30.94 16.05 3.36
N SER A 66 -30.36 17.21 3.07
CA SER A 66 -29.06 17.33 2.40
C SER A 66 -27.94 17.45 3.43
N HIS A 67 -26.81 16.80 3.17
CA HIS A 67 -25.63 16.82 4.01
C HIS A 67 -24.39 17.04 3.17
N VAL A 68 -23.39 17.72 3.72
CA VAL A 68 -22.11 17.95 3.06
C VAL A 68 -21.05 17.22 3.87
N HIS A 69 -20.46 16.19 3.27
CA HIS A 69 -19.36 15.45 3.87
C HIS A 69 -18.15 16.37 4.14
N ALA A 70 -17.26 15.99 5.07
CA ALA A 70 -16.05 16.73 5.42
C ALA A 70 -15.14 17.07 4.22
N GLU A 71 -15.17 16.25 3.16
CA GLU A 71 -14.44 16.46 1.90
C GLU A 71 -15.18 17.36 0.89
N GLY A 72 -16.38 17.82 1.22
CA GLY A 72 -17.22 18.70 0.39
C GLY A 72 -18.25 17.98 -0.49
N GLN A 73 -18.30 16.65 -0.49
CA GLN A 73 -19.28 15.89 -1.28
C GLN A 73 -20.69 16.07 -0.68
N LEU A 74 -21.62 16.57 -1.51
CA LEU A 74 -23.06 16.64 -1.19
C LEU A 74 -23.68 15.25 -1.29
N TYR A 75 -24.51 14.90 -0.31
CA TYR A 75 -25.32 13.70 -0.32
C TYR A 75 -26.67 13.94 0.38
N PHE A 76 -27.56 12.97 0.30
CA PHE A 76 -28.93 13.09 0.80
C PHE A 76 -29.31 11.88 1.63
N TYR A 77 -30.07 12.11 2.69
CA TYR A 77 -30.56 11.09 3.60
C TYR A 77 -32.07 11.22 3.80
N HIS A 78 -32.80 10.11 3.68
CA HIS A 78 -34.23 10.03 3.94
C HIS A 78 -34.52 9.31 5.25
N SER A 79 -34.90 10.05 6.30
CA SER A 79 -35.02 9.52 7.67
C SER A 79 -36.08 8.42 7.83
N GLY A 80 -37.23 8.53 7.15
CA GLY A 80 -38.31 7.54 7.29
C GLY A 80 -38.12 6.23 6.51
N ASN A 81 -37.21 6.23 5.54
CA ASN A 81 -36.90 5.05 4.70
C ASN A 81 -35.49 4.54 4.94
N ARG A 82 -34.68 5.31 5.69
CA ARG A 82 -33.27 5.05 5.97
C ARG A 82 -32.47 4.82 4.69
N VAL A 83 -32.68 5.71 3.72
CA VAL A 83 -31.99 5.67 2.43
C VAL A 83 -30.97 6.79 2.38
N VAL A 84 -29.73 6.47 2.02
CA VAL A 84 -28.69 7.43 1.70
C VAL A 84 -28.33 7.37 0.21
N THR A 85 -28.05 8.52 -0.39
CA THR A 85 -27.60 8.59 -1.80
C THR A 85 -26.74 9.83 -2.05
N GLU A 86 -25.73 9.69 -2.91
CA GLU A 86 -25.01 10.84 -3.47
C GLU A 86 -25.63 11.37 -4.76
N THR A 87 -26.70 10.73 -5.25
CA THR A 87 -27.45 11.19 -6.41
C THR A 87 -28.05 12.56 -6.12
N ASN A 88 -27.85 13.54 -7.01
CA ASN A 88 -28.42 14.86 -6.84
C ASN A 88 -29.95 14.86 -7.02
N ILE A 89 -30.68 14.71 -5.91
CA ILE A 89 -32.16 14.66 -5.89
C ILE A 89 -32.84 16.04 -5.92
N TYR A 90 -32.08 17.14 -6.06
CA TYR A 90 -32.70 18.41 -6.46
C TYR A 90 -33.30 18.32 -7.87
N ASP A 91 -32.72 17.45 -8.70
CA ASP A 91 -33.29 17.02 -9.97
C ASP A 91 -34.49 16.08 -9.71
N GLN A 92 -35.67 16.51 -10.16
CA GLN A 92 -36.92 15.80 -9.90
C GLN A 92 -36.99 14.43 -10.59
N GLU A 93 -36.32 14.27 -11.74
CA GLU A 93 -36.25 13.00 -12.44
C GLU A 93 -35.44 11.98 -11.62
N LYS A 94 -34.29 12.42 -11.10
CA LYS A 94 -33.44 11.59 -10.24
C LYS A 94 -34.12 11.26 -8.92
N LEU A 95 -34.85 12.21 -8.32
CA LEU A 95 -35.66 11.96 -7.14
C LEU A 95 -36.74 10.90 -7.40
N ALA A 96 -37.42 10.96 -8.54
CA ALA A 96 -38.43 9.97 -8.91
C ALA A 96 -37.81 8.57 -9.06
N ARG A 97 -36.64 8.46 -9.72
CA ARG A 97 -35.89 7.20 -9.84
C ARG A 97 -35.45 6.65 -8.48
N ILE A 98 -34.84 7.46 -7.62
CA ILE A 98 -34.46 7.04 -6.25
C ILE A 98 -35.68 6.59 -5.46
N THR A 99 -36.82 7.29 -5.58
CA THR A 99 -38.07 6.92 -4.90
C THR A 99 -38.59 5.57 -5.40
N HIS A 100 -38.54 5.32 -6.71
CA HIS A 100 -38.88 4.03 -7.30
C HIS A 100 -37.99 2.90 -6.74
N TRP A 101 -36.67 3.05 -6.80
CA TRP A 101 -35.74 2.04 -6.29
C TRP A 101 -35.84 1.81 -4.78
N THR A 102 -36.19 2.85 -4.03
CA THR A 102 -36.51 2.71 -2.61
C THR A 102 -37.70 1.77 -2.39
N ALA A 103 -38.76 1.87 -3.21
CA ALA A 103 -39.90 0.97 -3.12
C ALA A 103 -39.52 -0.47 -3.52
N VAL A 104 -38.75 -0.63 -4.61
CA VAL A 104 -38.26 -1.93 -5.10
C VAL A 104 -37.41 -2.64 -4.04
N ILE A 105 -36.45 -1.97 -3.42
CA ILE A 105 -35.63 -2.57 -2.34
C ILE A 105 -36.49 -3.00 -1.16
N ARG A 106 -37.49 -2.22 -0.77
CA ARG A 106 -38.34 -2.57 0.36
C ARG A 106 -39.18 -3.81 0.07
N GLU A 107 -39.67 -3.93 -1.16
CA GLU A 107 -40.40 -5.12 -1.59
C GLU A 107 -39.48 -6.35 -1.62
N LEU A 108 -38.29 -6.23 -2.19
CA LEU A 108 -37.30 -7.30 -2.17
C LEU A 108 -36.90 -7.70 -0.73
N ALA A 109 -36.69 -6.74 0.16
CA ALA A 109 -36.39 -7.01 1.56
C ALA A 109 -37.54 -7.76 2.25
N ARG A 110 -38.79 -7.38 1.96
CA ARG A 110 -40.00 -8.05 2.45
C ARG A 110 -40.07 -9.50 1.96
N GLU A 111 -39.83 -9.75 0.67
CA GLU A 111 -39.79 -11.10 0.09
C GLU A 111 -38.70 -11.97 0.72
N ARG A 112 -37.55 -11.36 1.07
CA ARG A 112 -36.43 -12.04 1.74
C ARG A 112 -36.61 -12.16 3.26
N ASN A 113 -37.74 -11.71 3.81
CA ASN A 113 -38.03 -11.67 5.25
C ASN A 113 -37.00 -10.87 6.07
N ILE A 114 -36.46 -9.80 5.49
CA ILE A 114 -35.51 -8.88 6.13
C ILE A 114 -36.25 -7.61 6.51
N ALA A 115 -36.39 -7.37 7.82
CA ALA A 115 -36.96 -6.13 8.32
C ALA A 115 -35.89 -5.03 8.36
N ILE A 116 -36.10 -3.93 7.63
CA ILE A 116 -35.24 -2.74 7.70
C ILE A 116 -35.59 -1.99 9.00
N THR A 117 -34.82 -2.27 10.05
CA THR A 117 -34.93 -1.68 11.39
C THR A 117 -34.22 -0.32 11.47
N ASP A 118 -34.26 0.31 12.65
CA ASP A 118 -33.52 1.55 12.92
C ASP A 118 -31.99 1.38 12.90
N SER A 119 -31.48 0.15 12.92
CA SER A 119 -30.05 -0.16 12.83
C SER A 119 -29.58 -0.38 11.39
N ILE A 120 -30.51 -0.52 10.43
CA ILE A 120 -30.21 -0.81 9.03
C ILE A 120 -30.38 0.44 8.16
N GLU A 121 -29.37 0.74 7.35
CA GLU A 121 -29.42 1.78 6.32
C GLU A 121 -29.26 1.18 4.92
N VAL A 122 -29.92 1.78 3.93
CA VAL A 122 -29.85 1.40 2.52
C VAL A 122 -29.11 2.49 1.77
N MET A 123 -28.06 2.13 1.05
CA MET A 123 -27.43 3.04 0.09
C MET A 123 -27.95 2.75 -1.32
N LEU A 124 -28.30 3.81 -2.04
CA LEU A 124 -28.70 3.76 -3.45
C LEU A 124 -27.83 4.67 -4.31
N GLU A 125 -27.42 4.16 -5.46
CA GLU A 125 -26.67 4.91 -6.48
C GLU A 125 -27.24 4.61 -7.86
N LEU A 126 -27.76 5.63 -8.55
CA LEU A 126 -28.23 5.46 -9.93
C LEU A 126 -27.05 5.24 -10.86
N ASP A 127 -27.19 4.35 -11.84
CA ASP A 127 -26.17 4.22 -12.88
C ASP A 127 -26.20 5.44 -13.81
N ALA A 128 -25.02 5.89 -14.21
CA ALA A 128 -24.83 7.05 -15.09
C ALA A 128 -25.03 6.70 -16.57
N TYR A 129 -24.87 5.43 -16.94
CA TYR A 129 -24.94 4.94 -18.32
C TYR A 129 -26.21 4.15 -18.62
N ASP A 130 -26.88 3.66 -17.57
CA ASP A 130 -28.10 2.88 -17.68
C ASP A 130 -29.19 3.49 -16.78
N GLU A 131 -30.21 4.06 -17.43
CA GLU A 131 -31.30 4.75 -16.74
C GLU A 131 -32.19 3.80 -15.95
N ASP A 132 -32.18 2.52 -16.31
CA ASP A 132 -33.01 1.50 -15.69
C ASP A 132 -32.28 0.73 -14.58
N SER A 133 -30.99 0.98 -14.32
CA SER A 133 -30.28 0.32 -13.23
C SER A 133 -29.95 1.20 -12.04
N CYS A 134 -29.83 0.53 -10.90
CA CYS A 134 -29.51 1.13 -9.62
C CYS A 134 -28.63 0.19 -8.81
N LYS A 135 -27.54 0.73 -8.28
CA LYS A 135 -26.62 0.01 -7.41
C LYS A 135 -27.04 0.18 -5.97
N TYR A 136 -26.85 -0.87 -5.16
CA TYR A 136 -27.22 -0.83 -3.76
C TYR A 136 -26.33 -1.70 -2.86
N TYR A 137 -26.37 -1.36 -1.58
CA TYR A 137 -25.97 -2.24 -0.48
C TYR A 137 -26.72 -1.83 0.78
N LEU A 138 -26.76 -2.72 1.78
CA LEU A 138 -27.32 -2.45 3.09
C LEU A 138 -26.22 -2.42 4.14
N VAL A 139 -26.43 -1.64 5.19
CA VAL A 139 -25.48 -1.37 6.27
C VAL A 139 -26.18 -1.72 7.58
N GLU A 140 -25.56 -2.54 8.41
CA GLU A 140 -26.06 -2.88 9.75
C GLU A 140 -25.14 -2.26 10.82
N HIS A 141 -25.60 -1.20 11.47
CA HIS A 141 -24.82 -0.43 12.45
C HIS A 141 -24.61 -1.16 13.78
N ASP A 142 -25.43 -2.14 14.15
CA ASP A 142 -25.24 -2.85 15.42
C ASP A 142 -24.12 -3.88 15.36
N SER A 143 -23.85 -4.41 14.15
CA SER A 143 -22.87 -5.47 13.94
C SER A 143 -21.67 -5.05 13.08
N ASP A 144 -21.63 -3.78 12.66
CA ASP A 144 -20.55 -3.14 11.90
C ASP A 144 -20.22 -3.91 10.60
N VAL A 145 -21.25 -4.20 9.79
CA VAL A 145 -21.13 -4.96 8.52
C VAL A 145 -22.00 -4.35 7.42
N VAL A 146 -21.63 -4.65 6.17
CA VAL A 146 -22.50 -4.50 5.00
C VAL A 146 -23.03 -5.85 4.54
N PHE A 147 -24.23 -5.86 3.95
CA PHE A 147 -24.86 -7.05 3.40
C PHE A 147 -25.77 -6.72 2.21
N TRP A 148 -26.25 -7.77 1.52
CA TRP A 148 -27.05 -7.67 0.30
C TRP A 148 -28.31 -8.53 0.39
N LEU A 149 -29.33 -8.17 -0.40
CA LEU A 149 -30.59 -8.92 -0.50
C LEU A 149 -30.53 -10.03 -1.57
N HIS A 150 -29.63 -9.85 -2.52
CA HIS A 150 -29.31 -10.85 -3.54
C HIS A 150 -28.24 -11.81 -3.00
N GLU A 151 -28.30 -13.06 -3.44
CA GLU A 151 -27.19 -13.99 -3.28
C GLU A 151 -26.06 -13.54 -4.21
N VAL A 152 -24.91 -13.25 -3.61
CA VAL A 152 -23.71 -12.73 -4.29
C VAL A 152 -22.48 -13.47 -3.80
N THR A 153 -21.53 -13.70 -4.69
CA THR A 153 -20.23 -14.25 -4.30
C THR A 153 -19.28 -13.13 -3.86
N SER A 154 -18.22 -13.49 -3.14
CA SER A 154 -17.16 -12.54 -2.78
C SER A 154 -16.49 -11.95 -4.03
N ASP A 155 -16.34 -12.75 -5.09
CA ASP A 155 -15.74 -12.33 -6.36
C ASP A 155 -16.61 -11.28 -7.08
N ASP A 156 -17.93 -11.49 -7.13
CA ASP A 156 -18.88 -10.54 -7.71
C ASP A 156 -18.79 -9.13 -7.06
N LEU A 157 -18.44 -9.10 -5.77
CA LEU A 157 -18.28 -7.87 -4.98
C LEU A 157 -16.86 -7.29 -5.04
N GLY A 158 -15.91 -8.00 -5.65
CA GLY A 158 -14.49 -7.65 -5.69
C GLY A 158 -13.78 -7.83 -4.34
N PHE A 159 -14.27 -8.70 -3.47
CA PHE A 159 -13.58 -9.06 -2.25
C PHE A 159 -12.45 -10.07 -2.52
N PRO A 160 -11.32 -9.98 -1.80
CA PRO A 160 -10.27 -10.97 -1.93
C PRO A 160 -10.75 -12.36 -1.44
N GLU A 161 -10.09 -13.41 -1.91
CA GLU A 161 -10.34 -14.78 -1.46
C GLU A 161 -10.17 -14.91 0.05
N SER A 162 -11.07 -15.65 0.71
CA SER A 162 -11.07 -15.88 2.15
C SER A 162 -11.10 -17.36 2.49
N THR A 163 -10.44 -17.76 3.57
CA THR A 163 -10.42 -19.14 4.07
C THR A 163 -11.60 -19.47 4.97
N SER A 164 -12.31 -18.47 5.50
CA SER A 164 -13.43 -18.66 6.42
C SER A 164 -14.42 -17.48 6.35
N PHE A 165 -15.64 -17.70 6.85
CA PHE A 165 -16.61 -16.61 7.05
C PHE A 165 -16.18 -15.61 8.12
N ALA A 166 -15.39 -16.03 9.11
CA ALA A 166 -14.86 -15.13 10.13
C ALA A 166 -13.84 -14.15 9.52
N GLN A 167 -12.99 -14.64 8.60
CA GLN A 167 -12.12 -13.78 7.81
C GLN A 167 -12.93 -12.87 6.87
N LEU A 168 -13.90 -13.42 6.12
CA LEU A 168 -14.75 -12.65 5.21
C LEU A 168 -15.50 -11.51 5.92
N ARG A 169 -15.89 -11.72 7.19
CA ARG A 169 -16.51 -10.67 8.02
C ARG A 169 -15.64 -9.42 8.08
N TRP A 170 -14.31 -9.53 8.15
CA TRP A 170 -13.42 -8.37 8.16
C TRP A 170 -13.49 -7.55 6.87
N ALA A 171 -13.66 -8.19 5.71
CA ALA A 171 -13.87 -7.48 4.44
C ALA A 171 -15.20 -6.70 4.47
N SER A 172 -16.27 -7.30 5.01
CA SER A 172 -17.54 -6.59 5.19
C SER A 172 -17.45 -5.45 6.21
N THR A 173 -16.73 -5.63 7.31
CA THR A 173 -16.48 -4.57 8.30
C THR A 173 -15.64 -3.42 7.75
N GLU A 174 -14.66 -3.69 6.88
CA GLU A 174 -13.95 -2.65 6.14
C GLU A 174 -14.90 -1.79 5.30
N GLN A 175 -15.82 -2.43 4.58
CA GLN A 175 -16.84 -1.73 3.80
C GLN A 175 -17.78 -0.92 4.70
N TYR A 176 -18.22 -1.46 5.83
CA TYR A 176 -19.04 -0.74 6.81
C TYR A 176 -18.37 0.57 7.25
N TRP A 177 -17.11 0.50 7.67
CA TRP A 177 -16.39 1.70 8.10
C TRP A 177 -16.12 2.65 6.94
N THR A 178 -15.96 2.15 5.72
CA THR A 178 -15.89 3.01 4.52
C THR A 178 -17.21 3.74 4.27
N HIS A 179 -18.35 3.10 4.49
CA HIS A 179 -19.65 3.75 4.43
C HIS A 179 -19.80 4.83 5.51
N VAL A 180 -19.44 4.53 6.76
CA VAL A 180 -19.46 5.53 7.85
C VAL A 180 -18.52 6.70 7.54
N GLU A 181 -17.37 6.44 6.93
CA GLU A 181 -16.47 7.48 6.43
C GLU A 181 -17.19 8.37 5.39
N TYR A 182 -17.89 7.80 4.41
CA TYR A 182 -18.51 8.56 3.32
C TYR A 182 -19.75 9.35 3.75
N PHE A 183 -20.48 8.86 4.75
CA PHE A 183 -21.78 9.38 5.17
C PHE A 183 -21.84 9.62 6.69
N SER A 184 -20.84 10.29 7.26
CA SER A 184 -20.76 10.50 8.72
C SER A 184 -21.72 11.54 9.30
N VAL A 185 -22.23 12.46 8.48
CA VAL A 185 -22.86 13.72 8.94
C VAL A 185 -24.30 13.52 9.40
N HIS A 186 -25.05 12.62 8.76
CA HIS A 186 -26.45 12.36 9.12
C HIS A 186 -26.60 11.39 10.30
N LEU A 187 -25.51 10.74 10.70
CA LEU A 187 -25.49 9.82 11.83
C LEU A 187 -25.70 10.59 13.13
N SER A 188 -26.51 10.02 14.04
CA SER A 188 -26.71 10.58 15.39
C SER A 188 -25.47 10.47 16.27
N GLY A 189 -24.52 9.63 15.89
CA GLY A 189 -23.24 9.42 16.55
C GLY A 189 -22.74 7.98 16.44
N VAL A 190 -21.45 7.77 16.65
CA VAL A 190 -20.81 6.45 16.73
C VAL A 190 -20.41 6.17 18.18
N LYS A 191 -20.46 4.90 18.62
CA LYS A 191 -20.09 4.52 19.99
C LYS A 191 -18.66 4.97 20.32
N MET A 192 -18.49 5.67 21.45
CA MET A 192 -17.17 6.15 21.91
C MET A 192 -16.19 5.01 22.21
N SER A 193 -16.70 3.79 22.45
CA SER A 193 -15.87 2.58 22.55
C SER A 193 -15.05 2.31 21.30
N CYS A 194 -15.56 2.61 20.10
CA CYS A 194 -14.84 2.39 18.85
C CYS A 194 -13.56 3.25 18.78
N ALA A 195 -13.65 4.53 19.20
CA ALA A 195 -12.48 5.41 19.25
C ALA A 195 -11.47 4.98 20.33
N ARG A 196 -11.97 4.55 21.51
CA ARG A 196 -11.11 4.02 22.59
C ARG A 196 -10.37 2.75 22.18
N GLU A 197 -11.08 1.81 21.57
CA GLU A 197 -10.47 0.57 21.08
C GLU A 197 -9.43 0.86 20.01
N LEU A 198 -9.70 1.79 19.10
CA LEU A 198 -8.73 2.20 18.08
C LEU A 198 -7.45 2.78 18.70
N VAL A 199 -7.56 3.62 19.73
CA VAL A 199 -6.39 4.11 20.50
C VAL A 199 -5.61 2.94 21.11
N SER A 200 -6.29 1.94 21.68
CA SER A 200 -5.64 0.75 22.24
C SER A 200 -4.92 -0.08 21.17
N ILE A 201 -5.56 -0.31 20.02
CA ILE A 201 -4.98 -1.05 18.89
C ILE A 201 -3.72 -0.34 18.38
N LEU A 202 -3.80 0.97 18.16
CA LEU A 202 -2.65 1.76 17.72
C LEU A 202 -1.53 1.79 18.76
N THR A 203 -1.86 1.87 20.05
CA THR A 203 -0.88 1.79 21.14
C THR A 203 -0.18 0.43 21.16
N HIS A 204 -0.91 -0.66 20.98
CA HIS A 204 -0.34 -1.99 20.84
C HIS A 204 0.59 -2.07 19.61
N ALA A 205 0.17 -1.53 18.46
CA ALA A 205 1.00 -1.49 17.26
C ALA A 205 2.30 -0.69 17.45
N ILE A 206 2.28 0.41 18.22
CA ILE A 206 3.50 1.15 18.60
C ILE A 206 4.44 0.23 19.37
N ALA A 207 3.93 -0.44 20.40
CA ALA A 207 4.75 -1.35 21.22
C ALA A 207 5.33 -2.49 20.38
N ASP A 208 4.51 -3.13 19.54
CA ASP A 208 4.94 -4.21 18.64
C ASP A 208 6.09 -3.75 17.74
N HIS A 209 5.94 -2.65 17.01
CA HIS A 209 6.99 -2.12 16.12
C HIS A 209 8.25 -1.63 16.85
N LEU A 210 8.15 -1.20 18.11
CA LEU A 210 9.32 -0.82 18.92
C LEU A 210 10.06 -2.03 19.47
N THR A 211 9.37 -3.15 19.66
CA THR A 211 9.92 -4.37 20.26
C THR A 211 10.21 -5.48 19.25
N SER A 212 9.74 -5.35 18.01
CA SER A 212 9.82 -6.35 16.95
C SER A 212 10.13 -5.73 15.59
N LEU A 213 11.03 -6.35 14.83
CA LEU A 213 11.39 -5.93 13.47
C LEU A 213 10.36 -6.37 12.42
N VAL A 214 9.43 -7.25 12.79
CA VAL A 214 8.54 -7.97 11.86
C VAL A 214 7.05 -7.73 12.13
N GLY A 215 6.72 -6.65 12.85
CA GLY A 215 5.35 -6.26 13.14
C GLY A 215 4.47 -6.20 11.88
N THR A 216 3.23 -6.66 12.02
CA THR A 216 2.29 -6.84 10.90
C THR A 216 1.32 -5.67 10.72
N PHE A 217 1.33 -4.69 11.62
CA PHE A 217 0.41 -3.56 11.51
C PHE A 217 0.82 -2.63 10.36
N PRO A 218 -0.12 -2.10 9.54
CA PRO A 218 0.19 -1.41 8.28
C PRO A 218 0.93 -0.07 8.45
N TYR A 219 0.94 0.48 9.65
CA TYR A 219 1.59 1.74 9.99
C TYR A 219 2.76 1.50 10.96
N GLY A 220 3.88 2.16 10.72
CA GLY A 220 5.03 2.12 11.64
C GLY A 220 4.75 2.85 12.96
N ALA A 221 5.62 2.66 13.96
CA ALA A 221 5.46 3.23 15.30
C ALA A 221 5.25 4.75 15.30
N ALA A 222 6.00 5.50 14.49
CA ALA A 222 5.89 6.95 14.39
C ALA A 222 4.54 7.42 13.81
N GLN A 223 3.99 6.68 12.84
CA GLN A 223 2.67 6.97 12.27
C GLN A 223 1.56 6.63 13.26
N CYS A 224 1.63 5.45 13.89
CA CYS A 224 0.68 5.05 14.93
C CYS A 224 0.62 6.07 16.08
N LYS A 225 1.77 6.57 16.53
CA LYS A 225 1.85 7.61 17.57
C LYS A 225 1.10 8.89 17.16
N LYS A 226 1.31 9.37 15.94
CA LYS A 226 0.58 10.54 15.41
C LYS A 226 -0.94 10.31 15.39
N PHE A 227 -1.40 9.12 15.00
CA PHE A 227 -2.83 8.80 15.04
C PHE A 227 -3.38 8.72 16.47
N VAL A 228 -2.64 8.15 17.41
CA VAL A 228 -3.02 8.15 18.84
C VAL A 228 -3.15 9.58 19.35
N ASP A 229 -2.18 10.44 19.07
CA ASP A 229 -2.19 11.83 19.52
C ASP A 229 -3.38 12.60 18.92
N LEU A 230 -3.71 12.38 17.64
CA LEU A 230 -4.88 12.95 16.98
C LEU A 230 -6.21 12.50 17.61
N LEU A 231 -6.32 11.26 18.07
CA LEU A 231 -7.57 10.73 18.64
C LEU A 231 -7.73 11.08 20.12
N ARG A 232 -6.63 11.21 20.86
CA ARG A 232 -6.64 11.32 22.32
C ARG A 232 -7.49 12.49 22.83
N ASP A 233 -7.42 13.63 22.16
CA ASP A 233 -8.15 14.84 22.55
C ASP A 233 -9.66 14.74 22.29
N HIS A 234 -10.08 13.78 21.46
CA HIS A 234 -11.49 13.56 21.11
C HIS A 234 -12.10 12.30 21.76
N VAL A 235 -11.27 11.51 22.46
CA VAL A 235 -11.74 10.37 23.24
C VAL A 235 -12.19 10.86 24.61
N SER A 236 -13.49 10.81 24.85
CA SER A 236 -14.09 11.15 26.14
C SER A 236 -14.34 9.90 27.00
N SER A 237 -14.02 9.99 28.29
CA SER A 237 -14.36 8.94 29.27
C SER A 237 -15.80 9.04 29.77
N SER A 238 -16.48 10.17 29.56
CA SER A 238 -17.83 10.44 30.06
C SER A 238 -18.92 10.37 29.00
N SER A 239 -18.59 10.57 27.73
CA SER A 239 -19.56 10.45 26.63
C SER A 239 -19.67 9.01 26.15
N GLU A 240 -20.90 8.53 25.97
CA GLU A 240 -21.15 7.21 25.37
C GLU A 240 -21.00 7.22 23.85
N TYR A 241 -21.29 8.37 23.21
CA TYR A 241 -21.25 8.54 21.76
C TYR A 241 -20.33 9.69 21.34
N MET A 242 -19.74 9.55 20.16
CA MET A 242 -19.03 10.58 19.42
C MET A 242 -19.96 11.13 18.35
N THR A 243 -20.14 12.46 18.32
CA THR A 243 -21.11 13.12 17.43
C THR A 243 -20.49 14.11 16.46
N ASP A 244 -19.19 14.43 16.61
CA ASP A 244 -18.50 15.30 15.65
C ASP A 244 -18.28 14.55 14.33
N PRO A 245 -18.90 14.98 13.22
CA PRO A 245 -18.85 14.26 11.96
C PRO A 245 -17.45 14.22 11.33
N TYR A 246 -16.60 15.20 11.61
CA TYR A 246 -15.21 15.22 11.13
C TYR A 246 -14.37 14.18 11.87
N ILE A 247 -14.56 14.04 13.17
CA ILE A 247 -13.84 13.03 13.96
C ILE A 247 -14.39 11.63 13.68
N ILE A 248 -15.71 11.47 13.49
CA ILE A 248 -16.30 10.21 13.04
C ILE A 248 -15.65 9.76 11.73
N CYS A 249 -15.48 10.66 10.76
CA CYS A 249 -14.80 10.36 9.49
C CYS A 249 -13.37 9.84 9.72
N VAL A 250 -12.60 10.47 10.63
CA VAL A 250 -11.23 10.02 10.98
C VAL A 250 -11.24 8.64 11.64
N VAL A 251 -12.13 8.41 12.60
CA VAL A 251 -12.27 7.12 13.30
C VAL A 251 -12.65 6.02 12.32
N ALA A 252 -13.63 6.28 11.45
CA ALA A 252 -14.09 5.34 10.43
C ALA A 252 -12.98 4.99 9.44
N ARG A 253 -12.25 5.99 8.93
CA ARG A 253 -11.11 5.79 8.04
C ARG A 253 -10.03 4.90 8.66
N LEU A 254 -9.70 5.10 9.93
CA LEU A 254 -8.71 4.29 10.63
C LEU A 254 -9.22 2.87 10.92
N TRP A 255 -10.50 2.71 11.29
CA TRP A 255 -11.12 1.42 11.48
C TRP A 255 -11.21 0.59 10.20
N ALA A 256 -11.49 1.20 9.06
CA ALA A 256 -11.44 0.52 7.77
C ALA A 256 -10.05 -0.08 7.50
N GLN A 257 -8.98 0.61 7.90
CA GLN A 257 -7.60 0.12 7.77
C GLN A 257 -7.29 -1.02 8.74
N VAL A 258 -7.82 -0.96 9.97
CA VAL A 258 -7.73 -2.05 10.94
C VAL A 258 -8.46 -3.30 10.42
N ALA A 259 -9.70 -3.15 9.93
CA ALA A 259 -10.47 -4.25 9.38
C ALA A 259 -9.76 -4.92 8.20
N ARG A 260 -9.24 -4.11 7.26
CA ARG A 260 -8.42 -4.58 6.15
C ARG A 260 -7.17 -5.35 6.62
N HIS A 261 -6.45 -4.80 7.59
CA HIS A 261 -5.29 -5.46 8.19
C HIS A 261 -5.65 -6.81 8.82
N ARG A 262 -6.78 -6.86 9.54
CA ARG A 262 -7.29 -8.09 10.18
C ARG A 262 -7.69 -9.15 9.14
N PHE A 263 -8.27 -8.74 8.02
CA PHE A 263 -8.55 -9.63 6.89
C PHE A 263 -7.25 -10.28 6.36
N TYR A 264 -6.27 -9.46 6.00
CA TYR A 264 -5.03 -9.93 5.36
C TYR A 264 -4.06 -10.63 6.32
N SER A 265 -4.20 -10.43 7.63
CA SER A 265 -3.43 -11.13 8.66
C SER A 265 -4.12 -12.38 9.18
N TYR A 266 -5.25 -12.79 8.59
CA TYR A 266 -6.03 -13.95 9.05
C TYR A 266 -6.35 -13.85 10.56
N TYR A 267 -6.75 -12.66 11.00
CA TYR A 267 -6.88 -12.34 12.41
C TYR A 267 -7.95 -13.18 13.09
N GLY A 268 -7.56 -13.94 14.11
CA GLY A 268 -8.43 -14.85 14.85
C GLY A 268 -8.55 -16.25 14.25
N GLU A 269 -7.91 -16.53 13.12
CA GLU A 269 -7.83 -17.86 12.52
C GLU A 269 -6.74 -18.72 13.19
N GLU A 270 -6.80 -20.05 12.99
CA GLU A 270 -5.78 -20.99 13.48
C GLU A 270 -4.38 -20.66 12.94
N ASN A 271 -4.30 -20.23 11.67
CA ASN A 271 -3.05 -19.89 10.98
C ASN A 271 -2.92 -18.37 10.78
N ALA A 272 -3.13 -17.58 11.83
CA ALA A 272 -2.98 -16.13 11.79
C ALA A 272 -1.55 -15.69 11.43
N ARG A 273 -1.43 -14.56 10.71
CA ARG A 273 -0.12 -13.94 10.43
C ARG A 273 0.37 -13.18 11.64
N LEU A 274 1.46 -13.68 12.22
CA LEU A 274 2.09 -13.04 13.37
C LEU A 274 3.41 -12.33 13.01
N SER A 275 3.92 -12.57 11.80
CA SER A 275 5.14 -11.94 11.30
C SER A 275 4.94 -11.47 9.86
N ARG A 276 5.42 -10.27 9.51
CA ARG A 276 5.28 -9.70 8.16
C ARG A 276 5.89 -10.58 7.07
N ASP A 277 6.99 -11.26 7.38
CA ASP A 277 7.73 -12.12 6.46
C ASP A 277 7.18 -13.55 6.36
N GLN A 278 6.14 -13.88 7.15
CA GLN A 278 5.51 -15.19 7.16
C GLN A 278 4.56 -15.37 5.97
N ARG A 279 4.89 -16.33 5.10
CA ARG A 279 3.98 -16.85 4.06
C ARG A 279 2.97 -17.80 4.68
N ILE A 280 1.69 -17.49 4.50
CA ILE A 280 0.54 -18.31 4.92
C ILE A 280 -0.07 -19.01 3.72
N VAL A 281 -0.11 -18.31 2.58
CA VAL A 281 -0.66 -18.88 1.36
C VAL A 281 0.34 -19.88 0.79
N ASN A 282 -0.11 -21.13 0.66
CA ASN A 282 0.71 -22.24 0.17
C ASN A 282 0.94 -22.14 -1.34
N VAL A 283 1.90 -21.30 -1.75
CA VAL A 283 2.37 -21.21 -3.14
C VAL A 283 3.67 -21.98 -3.29
N ALA A 284 3.75 -22.86 -4.29
CA ALA A 284 4.98 -23.59 -4.58
C ALA A 284 6.15 -22.61 -4.85
N PRO A 285 7.35 -22.83 -4.27
CA PRO A 285 8.51 -22.00 -4.54
C PRO A 285 8.80 -21.93 -6.04
N LYS A 286 8.93 -20.72 -6.57
CA LYS A 286 9.26 -20.52 -7.99
C LYS A 286 10.77 -20.58 -8.16
N GLU A 287 11.26 -21.69 -8.71
CA GLU A 287 12.70 -21.84 -8.95
C GLU A 287 13.13 -21.40 -10.37
N PRO A 288 14.20 -20.58 -10.48
CA PRO A 288 14.75 -20.24 -11.78
C PRO A 288 15.46 -21.45 -12.42
N PRO A 289 15.49 -21.55 -13.77
CA PRO A 289 16.22 -22.60 -14.47
C PRO A 289 17.72 -22.63 -14.12
N LEU A 290 18.36 -23.80 -14.23
CA LEU A 290 19.79 -23.98 -13.90
C LEU A 290 20.71 -22.99 -14.62
N ILE A 291 20.45 -22.69 -15.90
CA ILE A 291 21.22 -21.72 -16.67
C ILE A 291 21.13 -20.31 -16.07
N VAL A 292 19.95 -19.92 -15.59
CA VAL A 292 19.72 -18.61 -14.94
C VAL A 292 20.45 -18.56 -13.60
N LYS A 293 20.41 -19.64 -12.80
CA LYS A 293 21.19 -19.76 -11.56
C LYS A 293 22.70 -19.63 -11.85
N TYR A 294 23.19 -20.25 -12.91
CA TYR A 294 24.61 -20.16 -13.31
C TYR A 294 25.00 -18.74 -13.71
N ILE A 295 24.19 -18.07 -14.55
CA ILE A 295 24.44 -16.69 -14.98
C ILE A 295 24.41 -15.73 -13.79
N SER A 296 23.42 -15.87 -12.90
CA SER A 296 23.34 -15.08 -11.66
C SER A 296 24.63 -15.19 -10.86
N LYS A 297 25.09 -16.42 -10.60
CA LYS A 297 26.27 -16.69 -9.78
C LYS A 297 27.59 -16.22 -10.42
N THR A 298 27.76 -16.45 -11.72
CA THR A 298 29.05 -16.25 -12.40
C THR A 298 29.19 -14.89 -13.07
N VAL A 299 28.17 -14.46 -13.81
CA VAL A 299 28.21 -13.21 -14.60
C VAL A 299 27.80 -12.02 -13.75
N PHE A 300 26.82 -12.20 -12.87
CA PHE A 300 26.28 -11.14 -12.02
C PHE A 300 26.72 -11.23 -10.56
N PHE A 301 27.71 -12.08 -10.24
CA PHE A 301 28.30 -12.16 -8.90
C PHE A 301 27.29 -12.45 -7.78
N SER A 302 26.25 -13.22 -8.08
CA SER A 302 25.12 -13.56 -7.18
C SER A 302 24.22 -12.40 -6.75
N LEU A 303 24.44 -11.18 -7.24
CA LEU A 303 23.58 -10.02 -6.96
C LEU A 303 22.09 -10.26 -7.27
N PRO A 304 21.71 -10.90 -8.40
CA PRO A 304 20.30 -11.12 -8.71
C PRO A 304 19.63 -12.06 -7.71
N SER A 305 20.37 -13.05 -7.19
CA SER A 305 19.84 -13.95 -6.17
C SER A 305 19.58 -13.20 -4.85
N THR A 306 20.47 -12.27 -4.46
CA THR A 306 20.25 -11.40 -3.29
C THR A 306 19.02 -10.51 -3.48
N PHE A 307 18.91 -9.82 -4.61
CA PHE A 307 17.72 -9.00 -4.89
C PHE A 307 16.44 -9.83 -4.98
N THR A 308 16.50 -11.07 -5.48
CA THR A 308 15.32 -11.95 -5.53
C THR A 308 14.85 -12.25 -4.11
N ALA A 309 15.75 -12.66 -3.22
CA ALA A 309 15.43 -12.96 -1.83
C ALA A 309 14.88 -11.73 -1.08
N GLU A 310 15.46 -10.55 -1.30
CA GLU A 310 14.97 -9.31 -0.70
C GLU A 310 13.57 -8.93 -1.22
N LEU A 311 13.33 -9.01 -2.53
CA LEU A 311 12.02 -8.73 -3.12
C LEU A 311 10.97 -9.75 -2.69
N ASP A 312 11.31 -11.04 -2.62
CA ASP A 312 10.43 -12.09 -2.10
C ASP A 312 10.09 -11.90 -0.61
N GLY A 313 10.99 -11.29 0.17
CA GLY A 313 10.73 -10.92 1.57
C GLY A 313 9.89 -9.64 1.74
N LEU A 314 9.87 -8.77 0.73
CA LEU A 314 9.05 -7.55 0.71
C LEU A 314 7.64 -7.79 0.16
N TRP A 315 7.46 -8.83 -0.66
CA TRP A 315 6.20 -9.23 -1.29
C TRP A 315 5.76 -10.61 -0.78
N VAL A 316 5.05 -10.61 0.35
CA VAL A 316 4.63 -11.83 1.04
C VAL A 316 3.12 -11.96 0.92
N ASP A 317 2.67 -13.02 0.22
CA ASP A 317 1.27 -13.27 -0.13
C ASP A 317 0.55 -12.01 -0.64
N ASP A 318 1.14 -11.38 -1.66
CA ASP A 318 0.63 -10.19 -2.34
C ASP A 318 0.48 -8.93 -1.46
N LEU A 319 1.17 -8.91 -0.33
CA LEU A 319 1.17 -7.80 0.62
C LEU A 319 2.52 -7.10 0.68
N VAL A 320 2.46 -5.78 0.70
CA VAL A 320 3.62 -4.88 0.77
C VAL A 320 3.38 -3.85 1.85
N TYR A 321 4.39 -3.70 2.71
CA TYR A 321 4.42 -2.67 3.74
C TYR A 321 5.17 -1.45 3.22
N SER A 322 4.52 -0.28 3.28
CA SER A 322 5.04 0.96 2.70
C SER A 322 6.45 1.29 3.20
N GLU A 323 6.66 1.18 4.50
CA GLU A 323 7.91 1.58 5.15
C GLU A 323 9.09 0.71 4.69
N THR A 324 8.95 -0.61 4.71
CA THR A 324 10.01 -1.52 4.27
C THR A 324 10.31 -1.41 2.78
N TRP A 325 9.26 -1.22 1.96
CA TRP A 325 9.43 -0.98 0.53
C TRP A 325 10.20 0.32 0.27
N GLN A 326 9.84 1.40 0.97
CA GLN A 326 10.50 2.69 0.86
C GLN A 326 11.97 2.60 1.26
N GLN A 327 12.27 1.96 2.40
CA GLN A 327 13.64 1.73 2.85
C GLN A 327 14.47 0.97 1.80
N PHE A 328 13.91 -0.10 1.23
CA PHE A 328 14.56 -0.89 0.19
C PHE A 328 14.87 -0.05 -1.07
N ILE A 329 13.91 0.70 -1.59
CA ILE A 329 14.11 1.53 -2.79
C ILE A 329 15.09 2.68 -2.53
N VAL A 330 15.04 3.32 -1.36
CA VAL A 330 16.02 4.34 -0.98
C VAL A 330 17.45 3.78 -0.99
N ARG A 331 17.63 2.57 -0.45
CA ARG A 331 18.92 1.86 -0.49
C ARG A 331 19.34 1.54 -1.93
N CYS A 332 18.44 1.02 -2.76
CA CYS A 332 18.74 0.73 -4.17
C CYS A 332 19.18 2.00 -4.92
N ILE A 333 18.49 3.12 -4.71
CA ILE A 333 18.83 4.41 -5.31
C ILE A 333 20.23 4.88 -4.85
N ALA A 334 20.57 4.71 -3.58
CA ALA A 334 21.90 5.03 -3.06
C ALA A 334 22.99 4.17 -3.74
N ASP A 335 22.79 2.85 -3.80
CA ASP A 335 23.69 1.90 -4.45
C ASP A 335 23.92 2.21 -5.94
N TRP A 336 22.84 2.56 -6.67
CA TRP A 336 22.94 2.90 -8.09
C TRP A 336 23.67 4.23 -8.32
N LYS A 337 23.46 5.23 -7.45
CA LYS A 337 24.21 6.50 -7.50
C LYS A 337 25.69 6.27 -7.21
N GLU A 338 26.02 5.46 -6.21
CA GLU A 338 27.40 5.10 -5.91
C GLU A 338 28.06 4.38 -7.10
N SER A 339 27.32 3.42 -7.69
CA SER A 339 27.77 2.71 -8.90
C SER A 339 27.99 3.67 -10.08
N ALA A 340 27.17 4.70 -10.23
CA ALA A 340 27.36 5.74 -11.26
C ALA A 340 28.66 6.53 -11.05
N ILE A 341 28.95 6.92 -9.81
CA ILE A 341 30.19 7.64 -9.47
C ILE A 341 31.40 6.77 -9.80
N TRP A 342 31.41 5.51 -9.34
CA TRP A 342 32.55 4.63 -9.57
C TRP A 342 32.72 4.24 -11.04
N THR A 343 31.66 4.01 -11.78
CA THR A 343 31.75 3.74 -13.23
C THR A 343 32.29 4.94 -14.00
N LEU A 344 31.93 6.18 -13.61
CA LEU A 344 32.53 7.39 -14.15
C LEU A 344 34.03 7.46 -13.85
N VAL A 345 34.43 7.23 -12.60
CA VAL A 345 35.86 7.20 -12.22
C VAL A 345 36.63 6.14 -13.01
N MET A 346 36.09 4.92 -13.13
CA MET A 346 36.70 3.85 -13.93
C MET A 346 36.84 4.25 -15.39
N SER A 347 35.83 4.92 -15.97
CA SER A 347 35.89 5.38 -17.37
C SER A 347 37.06 6.32 -17.62
N LEU A 348 37.39 7.21 -16.67
CA LEU A 348 38.54 8.12 -16.77
C LEU A 348 39.87 7.36 -16.81
N PHE A 349 40.02 6.34 -15.97
CA PHE A 349 41.19 5.47 -16.00
C PHE A 349 41.30 4.72 -17.33
N HIS A 350 40.21 4.12 -17.83
CA HIS A 350 40.23 3.39 -19.10
C HIS A 350 40.61 4.28 -20.28
N VAL A 351 40.11 5.52 -20.32
CA VAL A 351 40.48 6.54 -21.30
C VAL A 351 41.98 6.86 -21.22
N LEU A 352 42.53 7.03 -20.00
CA LEU A 352 43.95 7.28 -19.79
C LEU A 352 44.81 6.13 -20.34
N PHE A 353 44.50 4.88 -19.99
CA PHE A 353 45.23 3.70 -20.47
C PHE A 353 45.17 3.57 -22.00
N TYR A 354 44.01 3.87 -22.60
CA TYR A 354 43.83 3.85 -24.05
C TYR A 354 44.75 4.87 -24.74
N PHE A 355 44.73 6.14 -24.31
CA PHE A 355 45.52 7.21 -24.93
C PHE A 355 47.00 7.14 -24.61
N ALA A 356 47.37 6.73 -23.39
CA ALA A 356 48.76 6.47 -23.01
C ALA A 356 49.37 5.30 -23.79
N ARG A 357 48.55 4.49 -24.49
CA ARG A 357 48.96 3.28 -25.23
C ARG A 357 49.69 2.29 -24.32
N VAL A 358 49.26 2.23 -23.06
CA VAL A 358 49.77 1.33 -22.03
C VAL A 358 48.78 0.18 -21.87
N GLY A 359 49.26 -1.06 -21.96
CA GLY A 359 48.42 -2.26 -21.95
C GLY A 359 47.78 -2.58 -23.31
N SER A 360 46.62 -3.26 -23.30
CA SER A 360 45.89 -3.70 -24.49
C SER A 360 44.80 -2.69 -24.90
N ARG A 361 44.72 -2.34 -26.19
CA ARG A 361 43.68 -1.44 -26.69
C ARG A 361 42.28 -2.08 -26.66
N SER A 362 42.19 -3.36 -27.00
CA SER A 362 40.90 -4.07 -27.04
C SER A 362 40.28 -4.19 -25.65
N ILE A 363 41.10 -4.43 -24.63
CA ILE A 363 40.65 -4.52 -23.23
C ILE A 363 40.17 -3.14 -22.75
N ALA A 364 40.93 -2.08 -23.02
CA ALA A 364 40.54 -0.71 -22.64
C ALA A 364 39.23 -0.25 -23.32
N ILE A 365 38.98 -0.62 -24.58
CA ILE A 365 37.72 -0.32 -25.27
C ILE A 365 36.57 -1.10 -24.66
N ALA A 366 36.75 -2.41 -24.42
CA ALA A 366 35.72 -3.25 -23.82
C ALA A 366 35.35 -2.77 -22.40
N SER A 367 36.36 -2.46 -21.57
CA SER A 367 36.14 -1.98 -20.21
C SER A 367 35.48 -0.61 -20.16
N LEU A 368 35.87 0.31 -21.05
CA LEU A 368 35.22 1.62 -21.21
C LEU A 368 33.75 1.47 -21.61
N ALA A 369 33.44 0.58 -22.55
CA ALA A 369 32.06 0.31 -22.96
C ALA A 369 31.22 -0.20 -21.79
N LEU A 370 31.74 -1.13 -20.98
CA LEU A 370 31.06 -1.61 -19.78
C LEU A 370 30.87 -0.50 -18.74
N SER A 371 31.86 0.38 -18.54
CA SER A 371 31.71 1.55 -17.64
C SER A 371 30.61 2.50 -18.11
N ILE A 372 30.53 2.79 -19.42
CA ILE A 372 29.51 3.68 -19.99
C ILE A 372 28.11 3.07 -19.83
N VAL A 373 27.94 1.79 -20.17
CA VAL A 373 26.65 1.10 -20.00
C VAL A 373 26.28 1.03 -18.51
N GLY A 374 27.26 0.76 -17.63
CA GLY A 374 27.09 0.80 -16.18
C GLY A 374 26.56 2.15 -15.70
N PHE A 375 27.22 3.23 -16.11
CA PHE A 375 26.81 4.61 -15.78
C PHE A 375 25.39 4.94 -16.28
N ILE A 376 25.09 4.64 -17.55
CA ILE A 376 23.76 4.89 -18.13
C ILE A 376 22.68 4.08 -17.39
N SER A 377 22.93 2.79 -17.13
CA SER A 377 21.98 1.93 -16.41
C SER A 377 21.70 2.44 -14.99
N SER A 378 22.74 2.87 -14.26
CA SER A 378 22.61 3.52 -12.95
C SER A 378 21.72 4.77 -13.02
N LEU A 379 21.91 5.63 -14.03
CA LEU A 379 21.12 6.86 -14.18
C LEU A 379 19.66 6.58 -14.54
N ILE A 380 19.41 5.60 -15.41
CA ILE A 380 18.05 5.19 -15.79
C ILE A 380 17.31 4.66 -14.57
N LEU A 381 17.89 3.72 -13.82
CA LEU A 381 17.26 3.14 -12.63
C LEU A 381 17.05 4.18 -11.53
N THR A 382 18.04 5.03 -11.29
CA THR A 382 17.92 6.14 -10.34
C THR A 382 16.79 7.08 -10.73
N SER A 383 16.69 7.45 -12.01
CA SER A 383 15.64 8.36 -12.49
C SER A 383 14.26 7.70 -12.40
N TYR A 384 14.14 6.47 -12.87
CA TYR A 384 12.88 5.72 -12.90
C TYR A 384 12.26 5.56 -11.50
N HIS A 385 13.08 5.23 -10.50
CA HIS A 385 12.60 5.04 -9.13
C HIS A 385 12.59 6.32 -8.27
N ARG A 386 13.19 7.43 -8.73
CA ARG A 386 13.16 8.72 -8.03
C ARG A 386 11.85 9.48 -8.25
N LEU A 387 11.29 9.43 -9.45
CA LEU A 387 10.04 10.14 -9.79
C LEU A 387 8.83 9.70 -8.94
N PRO A 388 8.67 8.42 -8.59
CA PRO A 388 7.52 7.97 -7.81
C PRO A 388 7.79 7.78 -6.29
N LEU A 389 8.79 8.46 -5.70
CA LEU A 389 9.13 8.33 -4.27
C LEU A 389 8.01 8.65 -3.25
N ASP A 390 6.84 9.12 -3.71
CA ASP A 390 5.61 9.30 -2.92
C ASP A 390 4.72 8.03 -2.86
N PHE A 391 5.28 6.84 -3.12
CA PHE A 391 4.54 5.59 -3.13
C PHE A 391 3.76 5.34 -1.83
N LYS A 392 2.43 5.47 -1.91
CA LYS A 392 1.49 4.81 -0.99
C LYS A 392 1.58 3.29 -1.21
N SER A 393 1.44 2.46 -0.17
CA SER A 393 1.51 0.98 -0.22
C SER A 393 0.85 0.36 -1.45
N VAL A 394 -0.34 0.85 -1.84
CA VAL A 394 -1.11 0.36 -2.98
C VAL A 394 -0.35 0.46 -4.31
N GLN A 395 0.41 1.52 -4.54
CA GLN A 395 1.17 1.66 -5.78
C GLN A 395 2.40 0.74 -5.81
N ALA A 396 3.02 0.50 -4.66
CA ALA A 396 4.08 -0.50 -4.52
C ALA A 396 3.52 -1.91 -4.75
N ALA A 397 2.33 -2.17 -4.22
CA ALA A 397 1.54 -3.38 -4.46
C ALA A 397 1.39 -3.60 -5.99
N VAL A 398 0.73 -2.67 -6.67
CA VAL A 398 0.48 -2.74 -8.12
C VAL A 398 1.78 -2.84 -8.94
N PHE A 399 2.85 -2.13 -8.55
CA PHE A 399 4.13 -2.22 -9.26
C PHE A 399 4.74 -3.62 -9.17
N LEU A 400 4.83 -4.18 -7.97
CA LEU A 400 5.48 -5.47 -7.75
C LEU A 400 4.64 -6.61 -8.34
N ASP A 401 3.30 -6.55 -8.27
CA ASP A 401 2.42 -7.47 -9.00
C ASP A 401 2.71 -7.47 -10.52
N LYS A 402 2.78 -6.27 -11.12
CA LYS A 402 3.03 -6.11 -12.56
C LYS A 402 4.39 -6.67 -13.01
N VAL A 403 5.42 -6.58 -12.17
CA VAL A 403 6.78 -7.06 -12.49
C VAL A 403 7.04 -8.49 -12.02
N TYR A 404 6.12 -9.07 -11.26
CA TYR A 404 6.22 -10.44 -10.77
C TYR A 404 5.89 -11.45 -11.87
N HIS A 405 6.83 -12.33 -12.20
CA HIS A 405 6.62 -13.31 -13.26
C HIS A 405 5.96 -14.59 -12.72
N PRO A 406 4.89 -15.13 -13.34
CA PRO A 406 4.19 -16.32 -12.87
C PRO A 406 5.09 -17.54 -12.67
N LYS A 407 6.12 -17.71 -13.51
CA LYS A 407 7.07 -18.84 -13.45
C LYS A 407 8.41 -18.53 -12.76
N TYR A 408 8.83 -17.27 -12.76
CA TYR A 408 10.21 -16.90 -12.40
C TYR A 408 10.29 -15.92 -11.22
N GLY A 409 9.14 -15.54 -10.64
CA GLY A 409 9.05 -14.57 -9.57
C GLY A 409 9.71 -13.25 -9.96
N PHE A 410 10.52 -12.69 -9.06
CA PHE A 410 11.22 -11.43 -9.28
C PHE A 410 12.54 -11.55 -10.05
N ALA A 411 12.92 -12.73 -10.53
CA ALA A 411 14.25 -12.95 -11.13
C ALA A 411 14.58 -11.91 -12.22
N GLN A 412 13.63 -11.57 -13.11
CA GLN A 412 13.84 -10.57 -14.16
C GLN A 412 14.18 -9.18 -13.61
N LEU A 413 13.40 -8.70 -12.65
CA LEU A 413 13.63 -7.42 -11.99
C LEU A 413 14.98 -7.42 -11.24
N SER A 414 15.29 -8.52 -10.56
CA SER A 414 16.55 -8.68 -9.83
C SER A 414 17.78 -8.62 -10.74
N PHE A 415 17.71 -9.17 -11.95
CA PHE A 415 18.77 -9.00 -12.95
C PHE A 415 18.93 -7.53 -13.34
N VAL A 416 17.83 -6.85 -13.64
CA VAL A 416 17.83 -5.43 -14.01
C VAL A 416 18.47 -4.58 -12.91
N TYR A 417 18.08 -4.80 -11.65
CA TYR A 417 18.62 -4.06 -10.49
C TYR A 417 20.10 -4.34 -10.25
N SER A 418 20.59 -5.51 -10.68
CA SER A 418 21.99 -5.91 -10.54
C SER A 418 22.92 -5.36 -11.63
N VAL A 419 22.37 -4.92 -12.78
CA VAL A 419 23.17 -4.51 -13.96
C VAL A 419 24.25 -3.47 -13.61
N PRO A 420 23.95 -2.36 -12.92
CA PRO A 420 24.97 -1.31 -12.75
C PRO A 420 26.18 -1.78 -11.94
N LYS A 421 25.94 -2.52 -10.86
CA LYS A 421 26.99 -3.03 -9.96
C LYS A 421 27.76 -4.19 -10.60
N ALA A 422 27.09 -5.08 -11.35
CA ALA A 422 27.76 -6.13 -12.11
C ALA A 422 28.69 -5.56 -13.20
N LEU A 423 28.23 -4.55 -13.94
CA LEU A 423 29.04 -3.87 -14.96
C LEU A 423 30.24 -3.13 -14.36
N LEU A 424 30.06 -2.50 -13.19
CA LEU A 424 31.16 -1.92 -12.43
C LEU A 424 32.21 -2.98 -12.07
N PHE A 425 31.81 -4.14 -11.55
CA PHE A 425 32.74 -5.22 -11.22
C PHE A 425 33.52 -5.74 -12.43
N TRP A 426 32.86 -5.94 -13.57
CA TRP A 426 33.55 -6.31 -14.81
C TRP A 426 34.51 -5.22 -15.30
N SER A 427 34.09 -3.96 -15.29
CA SER A 427 34.94 -2.81 -15.64
C SER A 427 36.19 -2.75 -14.77
N THR A 428 36.04 -2.92 -13.46
CA THR A 428 37.16 -2.95 -12.51
C THR A 428 38.07 -4.16 -12.73
N GLY A 429 37.51 -5.35 -12.96
CA GLY A 429 38.28 -6.55 -13.26
C GLY A 429 39.13 -6.41 -14.53
N LEU A 430 38.56 -5.84 -15.59
CA LEU A 430 39.30 -5.55 -16.82
C LEU A 430 40.36 -4.46 -16.61
N LEU A 431 40.13 -3.47 -15.75
CA LEU A 431 41.16 -2.49 -15.38
C LEU A 431 42.36 -3.17 -14.71
N MET A 432 42.12 -4.13 -13.82
CA MET A 432 43.18 -4.90 -13.16
C MET A 432 43.99 -5.72 -14.17
N ILE A 433 43.33 -6.34 -15.15
CA ILE A 433 44.01 -7.03 -16.25
C ILE A 433 44.84 -6.03 -17.07
N GLN A 434 44.30 -4.86 -17.38
CA GLN A 434 44.99 -3.80 -18.11
C GLN A 434 46.25 -3.33 -17.35
N MET A 435 46.16 -3.19 -16.03
CA MET A 435 47.30 -2.87 -15.17
C MET A 435 48.38 -3.96 -15.21
N GLY A 436 47.99 -5.23 -15.26
CA GLY A 436 48.94 -6.33 -15.45
C GLY A 436 49.73 -6.21 -16.76
N PHE A 437 49.04 -5.95 -17.89
CA PHE A 437 49.69 -5.71 -19.18
C PHE A 437 50.57 -4.45 -19.17
N ALA A 438 50.13 -3.41 -18.47
CA ALA A 438 50.89 -2.19 -18.28
C ALA A 438 52.22 -2.45 -17.58
N MET A 439 52.19 -3.21 -16.48
CA MET A 439 53.38 -3.54 -15.68
C MET A 439 54.39 -4.35 -16.48
N VAL A 440 53.95 -5.36 -17.24
CA VAL A 440 54.84 -6.15 -18.13
C VAL A 440 55.49 -5.28 -19.21
N LYS A 441 54.82 -4.21 -19.65
CA LYS A 441 55.36 -3.30 -20.67
C LYS A 441 56.33 -2.26 -20.11
N ILE A 442 56.14 -1.85 -18.86
CA ILE A 442 56.93 -0.79 -18.19
C ILE A 442 58.13 -1.37 -17.44
N THR A 443 58.03 -2.62 -16.96
CA THR A 443 59.04 -3.28 -16.12
C THR A 443 59.46 -4.63 -16.70
N ASP A 444 60.47 -5.26 -16.11
CA ASP A 444 60.89 -6.62 -16.47
C ASP A 444 59.76 -7.62 -16.16
N ILE A 445 59.55 -8.60 -17.05
CA ILE A 445 58.50 -9.62 -16.94
C ILE A 445 58.57 -10.40 -15.62
N TYR A 446 59.77 -10.63 -15.08
CA TYR A 446 59.93 -11.33 -13.81
C TYR A 446 59.45 -10.48 -12.63
N ILE A 447 59.73 -9.17 -12.63
CA ILE A 447 59.27 -8.23 -11.60
C ILE A 447 57.76 -8.04 -11.68
N ALA A 448 57.21 -7.85 -12.89
CA ALA A 448 55.78 -7.73 -13.11
C ALA A 448 55.03 -8.98 -12.65
N SER A 449 55.54 -10.17 -12.98
CA SER A 449 54.92 -11.44 -12.56
C SER A 449 54.94 -11.65 -11.05
N GLY A 450 56.03 -11.26 -10.37
CA GLY A 450 56.13 -11.30 -8.91
C GLY A 450 55.13 -10.37 -8.20
N LEU A 451 54.97 -9.14 -8.71
CA LEU A 451 54.00 -8.18 -8.15
C LEU A 451 52.55 -8.63 -8.38
N ILE A 452 52.22 -9.15 -9.57
CA ILE A 452 50.89 -9.69 -9.86
C ILE A 452 50.60 -10.87 -8.93
N ALA A 453 51.54 -11.82 -8.79
CA ALA A 453 51.38 -12.96 -7.89
C ALA A 453 51.16 -12.52 -6.43
N LEU A 454 51.91 -11.52 -5.95
CA LEU A 454 51.73 -10.96 -4.61
C LEU A 454 50.32 -10.36 -4.42
N THR A 455 49.83 -9.58 -5.39
CA THR A 455 48.47 -8.99 -5.30
C THR A 455 47.37 -10.05 -5.30
N VAL A 456 47.50 -11.10 -6.11
CA VAL A 456 46.55 -12.22 -6.14
C VAL A 456 46.56 -12.99 -4.82
N VAL A 457 47.75 -13.28 -4.27
CA VAL A 457 47.88 -13.95 -2.97
C VAL A 457 47.25 -13.12 -1.86
N LEU A 458 47.51 -11.81 -1.80
CA LEU A 458 46.90 -10.92 -0.83
C LEU A 458 45.38 -10.88 -0.96
N ALA A 459 44.84 -10.79 -2.18
CA ALA A 459 43.41 -10.85 -2.43
C ALA A 459 42.80 -12.19 -1.96
N CYS A 460 43.45 -13.32 -2.26
CA CYS A 460 43.04 -14.64 -1.79
C CYS A 460 43.04 -14.74 -0.26
N ILE A 461 44.07 -14.20 0.41
CA ILE A 461 44.14 -14.16 1.88
C ILE A 461 42.96 -13.36 2.44
N ILE A 462 42.66 -12.18 1.88
CA ILE A 462 41.54 -11.34 2.31
C ILE A 462 40.21 -12.06 2.12
N VAL A 463 40.00 -12.70 0.97
CA VAL A 463 38.76 -13.45 0.68
C VAL A 463 38.62 -14.65 1.63
N VAL A 464 39.68 -15.43 1.85
CA VAL A 464 39.65 -16.57 2.78
C VAL A 464 39.43 -16.10 4.22
N TRP A 465 40.08 -15.01 4.63
CA TRP A 465 39.90 -14.41 5.96
C TRP A 465 38.45 -13.96 6.17
N TYR A 466 37.88 -13.25 5.19
CA TYR A 466 36.49 -12.79 5.26
C TYR A 466 35.51 -13.96 5.29
N ARG A 467 35.70 -14.98 4.44
CA ARG A 467 34.84 -16.17 4.44
C ARG A 467 34.91 -16.97 5.74
N ARG A 468 36.09 -17.10 6.34
CA ARG A 468 36.26 -17.75 7.65
C ARG A 468 35.56 -16.97 8.77
N ARG A 469 35.65 -15.64 8.74
CA ARG A 469 34.99 -14.78 9.72
C ARG A 469 33.46 -14.80 9.58
N ALA A 470 32.95 -14.80 8.36
CA ALA A 470 31.52 -14.96 8.09
C ALA A 470 30.99 -16.33 8.53
N SER A 471 31.77 -17.41 8.32
CA SER A 471 31.37 -18.74 8.80
C SER A 471 31.42 -18.91 10.32
N SER A 472 32.24 -18.12 11.03
CA SER A 472 32.28 -18.17 12.50
C SER A 472 31.12 -17.41 13.14
N THR A 473 30.54 -16.41 12.47
CA THR A 473 29.37 -15.67 12.96
C THR A 473 28.06 -16.44 12.79
N ASP A 474 27.98 -17.37 11.82
CA ASP A 474 26.79 -18.23 11.62
C ASP A 474 26.68 -19.39 12.63
N VAL A 475 27.77 -19.72 13.35
CA VAL A 475 27.78 -20.84 14.32
C VAL A 475 27.55 -20.37 15.76
N ASP A 476 27.77 -19.09 16.07
CA ASP A 476 27.62 -18.51 17.40
C ASP A 476 26.93 -17.13 17.35
N SER A 477 25.61 -17.07 17.11
CA SER A 477 24.80 -15.89 17.49
C SER A 477 23.32 -16.22 17.70
N PRO A 478 22.79 -16.03 18.92
CA PRO A 478 21.48 -15.41 19.12
C PRO A 478 21.59 -13.92 18.75
N ALA A 479 20.67 -13.45 17.91
CA ALA A 479 20.71 -12.18 17.17
C ALA A 479 20.55 -10.88 18.00
N GLU A 480 21.06 -10.77 19.22
CA GLU A 480 20.73 -9.65 20.13
C GLU A 480 21.81 -8.59 20.39
N THR A 481 23.08 -8.78 20.02
CA THR A 481 24.15 -7.95 20.63
C THR A 481 24.65 -6.76 19.82
N GLU A 482 24.40 -6.66 18.51
CA GLU A 482 24.97 -5.55 17.71
C GLU A 482 24.13 -4.26 17.75
N GLN A 483 22.80 -4.36 17.96
CA GLN A 483 21.92 -3.18 18.02
C GLN A 483 22.05 -2.40 19.33
N VAL A 484 22.26 -3.06 20.48
CA VAL A 484 22.37 -2.41 21.81
C VAL A 484 23.48 -1.34 21.84
N SER A 485 24.57 -1.55 21.09
CA SER A 485 25.67 -0.58 21.01
C SER A 485 25.30 0.72 20.26
N SER A 486 24.36 0.65 19.31
CA SER A 486 23.89 1.84 18.58
C SER A 486 22.93 2.69 19.43
N TRP A 487 22.04 2.05 20.18
CA TRP A 487 21.10 2.70 21.10
C TRP A 487 21.79 3.39 22.29
N GLU A 488 22.88 2.83 22.81
CA GLU A 488 23.69 3.48 23.87
C GLU A 488 24.48 4.69 23.34
N SER A 489 24.81 4.72 22.05
CA SER A 489 25.52 5.85 21.43
C SER A 489 24.59 7.01 21.05
N GLU A 490 23.37 6.72 20.59
CA GLU A 490 22.36 7.72 20.24
C GLU A 490 21.71 8.33 21.50
N SER A 491 21.45 7.53 22.54
CA SER A 491 20.91 8.06 23.81
C SER A 491 21.92 8.95 24.55
N ARG A 492 23.23 8.66 24.48
CA ARG A 492 24.26 9.57 25.03
C ARG A 492 24.39 10.87 24.24
N GLY A 493 24.16 10.85 22.92
CA GLY A 493 24.21 12.04 22.08
C GLY A 493 23.11 13.05 22.39
N ASP A 494 21.89 12.58 22.64
CA ASP A 494 20.75 13.46 22.94
C ASP A 494 20.80 14.06 24.35
N TYR A 495 21.29 13.32 25.36
CA TYR A 495 21.44 13.83 26.73
C TYR A 495 22.49 14.97 26.85
N ASP A 496 23.53 14.98 26.00
CA ASP A 496 24.58 16.01 26.00
C ASP A 496 24.20 17.26 25.17
N LEU A 497 23.21 17.15 24.27
CA LEU A 497 22.66 18.28 23.50
C LEU A 497 21.66 19.10 24.33
N GLU A 498 20.82 18.47 25.15
CA GLU A 498 19.88 19.18 26.04
C GLU A 498 20.61 20.00 27.13
N LYS A 499 21.72 19.51 27.68
CA LYS A 499 22.51 20.23 28.70
C LYS A 499 23.28 21.46 28.18
N ASN A 500 23.54 21.52 26.87
CA ASN A 500 24.26 22.66 26.28
C ASN A 500 23.33 23.80 25.86
N ILE A 501 22.03 23.55 25.70
CA ILE A 501 21.03 24.57 25.36
C ILE A 501 20.57 25.33 26.63
N GLU A 502 20.56 24.71 27.80
CA GLU A 502 20.21 25.39 29.06
C GLU A 502 21.28 26.38 29.58
N ASN A 503 22.54 26.29 29.12
CA ASN A 503 23.64 27.14 29.60
C ASN A 503 23.97 28.34 28.69
N SER A 504 23.15 28.65 27.68
CA SER A 504 23.44 29.69 26.69
C SER A 504 22.33 30.75 26.51
N MET A 505 21.64 31.11 27.58
CA MET A 505 20.86 32.37 27.64
C MET A 505 21.58 33.43 28.50
N PRO A 506 21.94 34.60 27.94
CA PRO A 506 22.45 35.71 28.74
C PRO A 506 21.30 36.44 29.46
N VAL A 507 21.58 36.89 30.68
CA VAL A 507 20.76 37.74 31.55
C VAL A 507 20.41 39.07 30.88
#